data_AF-X1VN50-F1
#
_entry.id   AF-X1VN50-F1
#
_cell.length_a   1.000
_cell.length_b   1.000
_cell.length_c   1.000
_cell.angle_alpha   90.00
_cell.angle_beta   90.00
_cell.angle_gamma   90.00
#
_symmetry.space_group_name_H-M   'P 1'
#
loop_
_entity.id
_entity.type
_entity.pdbx_description
1 polymer ?
#
loop_
_entity_poly.entity_id
_entity_poly.type
_entity_poly.pdbx_seq_one_letter_code
_entity_poly.pdbx_strand_id
1 'polypeptide(L)'
;MLRTSCSYCSGTGRVLSAETVSNMVLRKLEELCNTSRAEAVLLGVHPKVEENLSGAKMLLVKQLEKKGRKTIYIKSSKNIHIERIDVVAVGRLKEIKKIKQMFK
;
A
#
# COMPACT_ATOMS: atom_id res chain seq x y z
N MET A 1 15.32 -32.30 20.65
CA MET A 1 14.36 -31.79 19.64
C MET A 1 13.94 -30.39 20.07
N LEU A 2 14.53 -29.33 19.49
CA LEU A 2 14.22 -27.94 19.85
C LEU A 2 13.99 -27.16 18.56
N ARG A 3 12.72 -27.10 18.10
CA ARG A 3 12.30 -26.20 17.03
C ARG A 3 11.53 -25.05 17.66
N THR A 4 12.22 -23.94 17.86
CA THR A 4 11.56 -22.66 18.11
C THR A 4 11.06 -22.18 16.76
N SER A 5 9.75 -22.28 16.51
CA SER A 5 9.11 -21.66 15.35
C SER A 5 9.38 -20.16 15.39
N CYS A 6 10.08 -19.66 14.39
CA CYS A 6 10.39 -18.24 14.19
C CYS A 6 9.12 -17.40 14.36
N SER A 7 9.10 -16.47 15.33
CA SER A 7 7.95 -15.60 15.64
C SER A 7 7.55 -14.65 14.50
N TYR A 8 8.26 -14.68 13.38
CA TYR A 8 8.04 -13.83 12.19
C TYR A 8 7.97 -14.61 10.88
N CYS A 9 8.25 -15.91 10.92
CA CYS A 9 8.35 -16.73 9.73
C CYS A 9 7.35 -17.85 9.89
N SER A 10 6.20 -17.77 9.22
CA SER A 10 5.27 -18.89 9.07
C SER A 10 5.87 -20.00 8.19
N GLY A 11 7.06 -20.50 8.53
CA GLY A 11 7.65 -21.72 7.98
C GLY A 11 8.54 -21.60 6.72
N THR A 12 8.69 -20.44 6.08
CA THR A 12 9.40 -20.32 4.77
C THR A 12 10.77 -19.62 4.80
N GLY A 13 11.18 -19.02 5.91
CA GLY A 13 12.52 -18.42 6.07
C GLY A 13 12.80 -17.15 5.25
N ARG A 14 11.78 -16.51 4.66
CA ARG A 14 11.93 -15.26 3.89
C ARG A 14 10.76 -14.32 4.19
N VAL A 15 11.07 -13.14 4.72
CA VAL A 15 10.15 -12.01 4.85
C VAL A 15 10.21 -11.24 3.53
N LEU A 16 9.06 -10.81 2.98
CA LEU A 16 9.08 -10.00 1.76
C LEU A 16 9.74 -8.65 2.07
N SER A 17 10.73 -8.29 1.26
CA SER A 17 11.39 -7.00 1.34
C SER A 17 10.40 -5.86 1.07
N ALA A 18 10.67 -4.68 1.63
CA ALA A 18 9.89 -3.48 1.36
C ALA A 18 9.71 -3.24 -0.16
N GLU A 19 10.74 -3.54 -0.95
CA GLU A 19 10.72 -3.43 -2.40
C GLU A 19 9.64 -4.30 -3.06
N THR A 20 9.52 -5.56 -2.64
CA THR A 20 8.51 -6.50 -3.15
C THR A 20 7.11 -6.04 -2.80
N VAL A 21 6.92 -5.55 -1.57
CA VAL A 21 5.63 -5.03 -1.10
C VAL A 21 5.26 -3.76 -1.86
N SER A 22 6.20 -2.86 -2.13
CA SER A 22 5.95 -1.69 -2.99
C SER A 22 5.48 -2.10 -4.39
N ASN A 23 6.03 -3.17 -4.96
CA ASN A 23 5.58 -3.67 -6.27
C ASN A 23 4.16 -4.28 -6.20
N MET A 24 3.84 -4.97 -5.09
CA MET A 24 2.48 -5.43 -4.83
C MET A 24 1.49 -4.27 -4.69
N VAL A 25 1.88 -3.17 -4.04
CA VAL A 25 1.06 -1.94 -3.96
C VAL A 25 0.75 -1.42 -5.37
N LEU A 26 1.74 -1.33 -6.25
CA LEU A 26 1.55 -0.89 -7.63
C LEU A 26 0.58 -1.80 -8.40
N ARG A 27 0.75 -3.12 -8.31
CA ARG A 27 -0.18 -4.08 -8.93
C ARG A 27 -1.60 -3.92 -8.39
N LYS A 28 -1.74 -3.78 -7.07
CA LYS A 28 -3.04 -3.56 -6.41
C LYS A 28 -3.71 -2.28 -6.92
N LEU A 29 -2.93 -1.21 -7.09
CA LEU A 29 -3.40 0.06 -7.63
C LEU A 29 -3.83 -0.08 -9.09
N GLU A 30 -3.08 -0.81 -9.92
CA GLU A 30 -3.48 -1.13 -11.29
C GLU A 30 -4.80 -1.91 -11.34
N GLU A 31 -4.93 -2.95 -10.53
CA GLU A 31 -6.16 -3.75 -10.41
C GLU A 31 -7.34 -2.89 -9.96
N LEU A 32 -7.17 -2.08 -8.90
CA LEU A 32 -8.21 -1.15 -8.44
C LEU A 32 -8.54 -0.09 -9.49
N CYS A 33 -7.55 0.34 -10.27
CA CYS A 33 -7.76 1.25 -11.38
C CYS A 33 -8.62 0.63 -12.49
N ASN A 34 -8.45 -0.67 -12.76
CA ASN A 34 -9.18 -1.37 -13.82
C ASN A 34 -10.57 -1.85 -13.36
N THR A 35 -10.67 -2.38 -12.14
CA THR A 35 -11.89 -3.01 -11.61
C THR A 35 -12.84 -2.01 -10.95
N SER A 36 -12.32 -0.98 -10.28
CA SER A 36 -13.15 -0.04 -9.52
C SER A 36 -13.42 1.24 -10.31
N ARG A 37 -14.62 1.81 -10.21
CA ARG A 37 -14.94 3.16 -10.74
C ARG A 37 -14.68 4.29 -9.73
N ALA A 38 -14.01 3.98 -8.62
CA ALA A 38 -13.68 4.95 -7.59
C ALA A 38 -12.81 6.10 -8.13
N GLU A 39 -13.06 7.32 -7.67
CA GLU A 39 -12.28 8.51 -8.02
C GLU A 39 -11.02 8.66 -7.15
N ALA A 40 -10.99 8.02 -5.98
CA ALA A 40 -9.85 8.02 -5.09
C ALA A 40 -9.65 6.68 -4.39
N VAL A 41 -8.41 6.39 -4.03
CA VAL A 41 -7.98 5.21 -3.27
C VAL A 41 -7.10 5.67 -2.10
N LEU A 42 -7.29 5.11 -0.92
CA LEU A 42 -6.46 5.29 0.27
C LEU A 42 -5.90 3.95 0.72
N LEU A 43 -4.58 3.84 0.70
CA LEU A 43 -3.83 2.67 1.13
C LEU A 43 -3.01 2.97 2.38
N GLY A 44 -3.02 2.04 3.31
CA GLY A 44 -2.17 1.99 4.49
C GLY A 44 -1.00 1.03 4.28
N VAL A 45 0.23 1.50 4.48
CA VAL A 45 1.44 0.68 4.36
C VAL A 45 2.38 0.92 5.54
N HIS A 46 3.42 0.08 5.68
CA HIS A 46 4.49 0.35 6.64
C HIS A 46 5.40 1.50 6.14
N PRO A 47 5.94 2.37 7.02
CA PRO A 47 6.82 3.48 6.62
C PRO A 47 8.01 3.08 5.74
N LYS A 48 8.68 1.95 6.01
CA LYS A 48 9.74 1.44 5.11
C LYS A 48 9.28 1.19 3.67
N VAL A 49 8.02 0.78 3.48
CA VAL A 49 7.43 0.55 2.16
C VAL A 49 7.10 1.87 1.50
N GLU A 50 6.58 2.83 2.26
CA GLU A 50 6.36 4.22 1.79
C GLU A 50 7.66 4.90 1.37
N GLU A 51 8.74 4.73 2.12
CA GLU A 51 10.07 5.22 1.76
C GLU A 51 10.57 4.57 0.45
N ASN A 52 10.35 3.26 0.26
CA ASN A 52 10.68 2.58 -0.99
C ASN A 52 9.78 3.02 -2.17
N LEU A 53 8.53 3.38 -1.89
CA LEU A 53 7.62 3.97 -2.87
C LEU A 53 8.04 5.41 -3.20
N SER A 54 8.56 6.15 -2.23
CA SER A 54 9.02 7.52 -2.36
C SER A 54 10.36 7.56 -3.11
N GLY A 55 10.31 7.88 -4.40
CA GLY A 55 11.48 7.89 -5.28
C GLY A 55 11.12 7.44 -6.69
N ALA A 56 11.87 6.49 -7.25
CA ALA A 56 11.63 5.96 -8.60
C ALA A 56 10.21 5.36 -8.76
N LYS A 57 9.70 4.68 -7.73
CA LYS A 57 8.35 4.08 -7.74
C LYS A 57 7.23 5.13 -7.62
N MET A 58 7.51 6.31 -7.06
CA MET A 58 6.55 7.41 -6.97
C MET A 58 6.16 7.89 -8.37
N LEU A 59 7.09 7.82 -9.34
CA LEU A 59 6.79 8.12 -10.74
C LEU A 59 5.77 7.13 -11.31
N LEU A 60 5.87 5.84 -10.96
CA LEU A 60 4.91 4.82 -11.37
C LEU A 60 3.55 5.07 -10.73
N VAL A 61 3.49 5.39 -9.43
CA VAL A 61 2.24 5.76 -8.75
C VAL A 61 1.60 6.97 -9.43
N LYS A 62 2.37 8.03 -9.73
CA LYS A 62 1.86 9.22 -10.44
C LYS A 62 1.38 8.89 -11.86
N GLN A 63 2.05 7.98 -12.57
CA GLN A 63 1.61 7.53 -13.89
C GLN A 63 0.28 6.77 -13.79
N LEU A 64 0.14 5.89 -12.79
CA LEU A 64 -1.12 5.18 -12.53
C LEU A 64 -2.24 6.14 -12.13
N GLU A 65 -1.92 7.15 -11.31
CA GLU A 65 -2.83 8.22 -10.92
C GLU A 65 -3.37 8.97 -12.16
N LYS A 66 -2.45 9.36 -13.05
CA LYS A 66 -2.75 10.11 -14.28
C LYS A 66 -3.49 9.26 -15.32
N LYS A 67 -3.09 8.01 -15.50
CA LYS A 67 -3.71 7.05 -16.45
C LYS A 67 -5.10 6.66 -15.98
N GLY A 68 -5.26 6.41 -14.68
CA GLY A 68 -6.54 6.07 -14.06
C GLY A 68 -7.47 7.26 -13.89
N ARG A 69 -6.96 8.51 -13.95
CA ARG A 69 -7.67 9.74 -13.54
C ARG A 69 -8.28 9.63 -12.14
N LYS A 70 -7.53 9.05 -11.21
CA LYS A 70 -7.97 8.78 -9.83
C LYS A 70 -6.91 9.26 -8.88
N THR A 71 -7.27 9.79 -7.72
CA THR A 71 -6.27 10.21 -6.72
C THR A 71 -5.87 9.06 -5.81
N ILE A 72 -4.57 8.84 -5.67
CA ILE A 72 -4.04 7.76 -4.84
C ILE A 72 -3.39 8.37 -3.60
N TYR A 73 -3.90 8.00 -2.44
CA TYR A 73 -3.35 8.39 -1.15
C TYR A 73 -2.69 7.18 -0.52
N ILE A 74 -1.43 7.34 -0.15
CA ILE A 74 -0.66 6.34 0.60
C ILE A 74 -0.40 6.93 1.98
N LYS A 75 -0.68 6.15 3.02
CA LYS A 75 -0.43 6.53 4.41
C LYS A 75 0.45 5.48 5.07
N SER A 76 1.59 5.90 5.59
CA SER A 76 2.43 5.05 6.42
C SER A 76 1.92 4.94 7.85
N SER A 77 2.05 3.77 8.46
CA SER A 77 1.80 3.55 9.89
C SER A 77 2.71 2.44 10.44
N LYS A 78 3.35 2.70 11.59
CA LYS A 78 4.27 1.76 12.25
C LYS A 78 3.56 0.51 12.80
N ASN A 79 2.24 0.59 13.01
CA ASN A 79 1.41 -0.54 13.43
C ASN A 79 1.10 -1.54 12.30
N ILE A 80 1.41 -1.22 11.04
CA ILE A 80 1.15 -2.10 9.90
C ILE A 80 2.41 -2.93 9.64
N HIS A 81 2.30 -4.26 9.56
CA HIS A 81 3.44 -5.09 9.22
C HIS A 81 3.99 -4.75 7.83
N ILE A 82 5.32 -4.86 7.64
CA ILE A 82 5.98 -4.52 6.37
C ILE A 82 5.38 -5.25 5.16
N GLU A 83 4.89 -6.48 5.34
CA GLU A 83 4.25 -7.31 4.32
C GLU A 83 2.77 -7.02 4.08
N ARG A 84 2.14 -6.27 4.98
CA ARG A 84 0.70 -6.04 4.95
C ARG A 84 0.39 -4.74 4.24
N ILE A 85 -0.50 -4.82 3.26
CA ILE A 85 -1.06 -3.68 2.54
C ILE A 85 -2.51 -3.57 2.99
N ASP A 86 -2.85 -2.47 3.64
CA ASP A 86 -4.19 -2.22 4.13
C ASP A 86 -4.93 -1.29 3.16
N VAL A 87 -6.13 -1.67 2.74
CA VAL A 87 -6.95 -0.81 1.87
C VAL A 87 -7.92 -0.08 2.76
N VAL A 88 -7.57 1.15 3.14
CA VAL A 88 -8.35 1.94 4.11
C VAL A 88 -9.67 2.39 3.51
N ALA A 89 -9.65 2.87 2.26
CA ALA A 89 -10.86 3.30 1.56
C ALA A 89 -10.67 3.31 0.04
N VAL A 90 -11.74 3.04 -0.70
CA VAL A 90 -11.81 3.15 -2.15
C VAL A 90 -13.17 3.76 -2.48
N GLY A 91 -13.20 4.94 -3.11
CA GLY A 91 -14.47 5.64 -3.31
C GLY A 91 -14.33 7.02 -3.93
N ARG A 92 -15.23 7.94 -3.57
CA ARG A 92 -15.19 9.31 -4.07
C ARG A 92 -14.09 10.11 -3.38
N LEU A 93 -13.49 11.04 -4.12
CA LEU A 93 -12.40 11.90 -3.62
C LEU A 93 -12.80 12.70 -2.36
N LYS A 94 -14.07 13.14 -2.28
CA LYS A 94 -14.61 13.85 -1.11
C LYS A 94 -14.62 12.99 0.16
N GLU A 95 -14.96 11.72 0.06
CA GLU A 95 -15.02 10.79 1.19
C GLU A 95 -13.61 10.47 1.67
N ILE A 96 -12.71 10.16 0.74
CA ILE A 96 -11.33 9.83 1.07
C ILE A 96 -10.59 11.03 1.69
N LYS A 97 -10.83 12.26 1.21
CA LYS A 97 -10.28 13.46 1.85
C LYS A 97 -10.70 13.60 3.32
N LYS A 98 -11.95 13.27 3.65
CA LYS A 98 -12.42 13.28 5.06
C LYS A 98 -11.71 12.22 5.89
N ILE A 99 -11.60 11.00 5.36
CA ILE A 99 -10.92 9.88 6.05
C ILE A 99 -9.45 10.20 6.28
N LYS A 100 -8.76 10.77 5.28
CA LYS A 100 -7.36 11.21 5.38
C LYS A 100 -7.13 12.16 6.56
N GLN A 101 -8.10 13.03 6.86
CA GLN A 101 -8.00 14.02 7.93
C GLN A 101 -8.27 13.43 9.33
N MET A 102 -8.90 12.26 9.38
CA MET A 102 -9.30 11.57 10.62
C MET A 102 -8.23 10.60 11.10
N PHE A 103 -7.50 9.96 10.18
CA PHE A 103 -6.25 9.29 10.50
C PHE A 103 -5.19 10.37 10.70
N LYS A 104 -4.99 10.84 11.94
CA LYS A 104 -3.83 11.68 12.30
C LYS A 104 -2.68 10.74 12.66
#